data_AF-A0A7J4T5L1-F1
#
_entry.id   AF-A0A7J4T5L1-F1
#
_cell.length_a   1.000
_cell.length_b   1.000
_cell.length_c   1.000
_cell.angle_alpha   90.00
_cell.angle_beta   90.00
_cell.angle_gamma   90.00
#
_symmetry.space_group_name_H-M   'P 1'
#
loop_
_entity.id
_entity.type
_entity.pdbx_description
1 polymer ?
#
loop_
_entity_poly.entity_id
_entity_poly.type
_entity_poly.pdbx_seq_one_letter_code
_entity_poly.pdbx_strand_id
1 'polypeptide(L)' 'MARQLLQQCVQCKAWTLLRDCPHCDGTANAAAPMKWSPEDQRASIRRKMYNIESEDWLNSLPELEKISETRKNRSEEE' A
#
# COMPACT_ATOMS: atom_id res chain seq x y z
N MET A 1 22.04 2.65 5.18
CA MET A 1 20.60 2.40 5.40
C MET A 1 20.42 0.92 5.70
N ALA A 2 19.96 0.56 6.90
CA ALA A 2 19.67 -0.83 7.24
C ALA A 2 18.60 -1.35 6.25
N ARG A 3 18.97 -2.30 5.39
CA ARG A 3 18.04 -2.92 4.46
C ARG A 3 17.11 -3.80 5.27
N GLN A 4 15.81 -3.58 5.17
CA GLN A 4 14.84 -4.51 5.72
C GLN A 4 15.09 -5.89 5.11
N LEU A 5 15.18 -6.92 5.96
CA LEU A 5 15.45 -8.29 5.51
C LEU A 5 14.18 -8.97 4.99
N LEU A 6 13.06 -8.80 5.70
CA LEU A 6 11.77 -9.39 5.33
C LEU A 6 11.18 -8.74 4.07
N GLN A 7 10.95 -9.55 3.04
CA GLN A 7 10.30 -9.17 1.80
C GLN A 7 8.94 -9.84 1.66
N GLN A 8 8.08 -9.26 0.83
CA GLN A 8 6.81 -9.84 0.41
C GLN A 8 6.69 -9.80 -1.11
N CYS A 9 6.27 -10.93 -1.70
CA CYS A 9 6.02 -11.02 -3.13
C CYS A 9 4.87 -10.09 -3.55
N VAL A 10 5.07 -9.34 -4.64
CA VAL A 10 4.03 -8.42 -5.14
C VAL A 10 2.82 -9.20 -5.71
N GLN A 11 3.07 -10.36 -6.33
CA GLN A 11 2.06 -11.18 -7.01
C GLN A 11 1.29 -12.09 -6.05
N CYS A 12 1.97 -13.05 -5.40
CA CYS A 12 1.32 -14.09 -4.59
C CYS A 12 1.22 -13.73 -3.10
N LYS A 13 1.78 -12.58 -2.68
CA LYS A 13 1.80 -12.11 -1.28
C LYS A 13 2.55 -13.01 -0.29
N ALA A 14 3.26 -14.04 -0.77
CA ALA A 14 4.10 -14.88 0.07
C ALA A 14 5.26 -14.09 0.68
N TRP A 15 5.65 -14.47 1.90
CA TRP A 15 6.75 -13.89 2.64
C TRP A 15 8.06 -14.59 2.29
N THR A 16 9.14 -13.84 2.16
CA THR A 16 10.46 -14.39 1.84
C THR A 16 11.58 -13.47 2.34
N LEU A 17 12.80 -14.00 2.44
CA LEU A 17 14.01 -13.22 2.69
C LEU A 17 14.81 -12.96 1.40
N LEU A 18 14.36 -13.53 0.29
CA LEU A 18 14.98 -13.40 -1.03
C LEU A 18 14.36 -12.23 -1.81
N ARG A 19 15.09 -11.76 -2.83
CA ARG A 19 14.59 -10.78 -3.81
C ARG A 19 13.58 -11.39 -4.78
N ASP A 20 13.75 -12.67 -5.07
CA ASP A 20 12.90 -13.43 -5.97
C ASP A 20 12.00 -14.37 -5.16
N CYS A 21 10.73 -14.45 -5.53
CA CYS A 21 9.76 -15.26 -4.81
C CYS A 21 9.97 -16.75 -5.12
N PRO A 22 10.16 -17.61 -4.11
CA PRO A 22 10.37 -19.05 -4.34
C PRO A 22 9.11 -19.80 -4.78
N HIS A 23 7.95 -19.15 -4.80
CA HIS A 23 6.66 -19.78 -5.14
C HIS A 23 6.16 -19.46 -6.54
N CYS A 24 6.45 -18.27 -7.06
CA CYS A 24 5.90 -17.81 -8.34
C CYS A 24 6.90 -17.06 -9.21
N ASP A 25 8.19 -17.06 -8.85
CA ASP A 25 9.30 -16.37 -9.53
C ASP A 25 9.11 -14.85 -9.73
N GLY A 26 8.10 -14.26 -9.08
CA GLY A 26 7.83 -12.83 -9.07
C GLY A 26 8.79 -12.06 -8.16
N THR A 27 8.85 -10.75 -8.32
CA THR A 27 9.70 -9.89 -7.49
C THR A 27 9.11 -9.71 -6.08
N ALA A 28 9.99 -9.80 -5.08
CA ALA A 28 9.67 -9.53 -3.69
C ALA A 28 10.28 -8.18 -3.25
N ASN A 29 9.43 -7.34 -2.67
CA ASN A 29 9.79 -6.00 -2.20
C ASN A 29 9.77 -5.94 -0.68
N ALA A 30 10.37 -4.88 -0.12
CA ALA A 30 10.41 -4.68 1.32
C ALA A 30 8.98 -4.67 1.86
N ALA A 31 8.72 -5.54 2.84
CA ALA A 31 7.35 -5.77 3.29
C ALA A 31 6.81 -4.65 4.17
N ALA A 32 7.68 -3.86 4.80
CA ALA A 32 7.22 -2.74 5.61
C ALA A 32 6.94 -1.55 4.69
N PRO A 33 5.87 -0.79 4.97
CA PRO A 33 5.57 0.41 4.22
C PRO A 33 6.68 1.47 4.38
N MET A 34 6.76 2.36 3.40
CA MET A 34 7.61 3.54 3.51
C MET A 34 7.16 4.40 4.70
N LYS A 35 8.11 4.82 5.54
CA LYS A 35 7.82 5.74 6.64
C LYS A 35 7.28 7.05 6.09
N TRP A 36 6.16 7.52 6.65
CA TRP A 36 5.58 8.82 6.34
C TRP A 36 6.18 9.90 7.25
N SER A 37 6.41 11.11 6.70
CA SER A 37 6.83 12.30 7.45
C SER A 37 6.02 13.50 6.98
N PRO A 38 5.63 14.43 7.88
CA PRO A 38 5.00 15.69 7.49
C PRO A 38 5.86 16.52 6.52
N GLU A 39 7.18 16.49 6.68
CA GLU A 39 8.16 17.29 5.94
C GLU A 39 8.56 16.69 4.58
N ASP A 40 7.94 15.59 4.14
CA ASP A 40 8.35 14.85 2.94
C ASP A 40 8.49 15.74 1.70
N GLN A 41 9.73 16.12 1.39
CA GLN A 41 10.10 17.03 0.31
C GLN A 41 9.71 16.47 -1.07
N ARG A 42 9.55 15.14 -1.19
CA ARG A 42 9.21 14.48 -2.46
C ARG A 42 7.72 14.19 -2.58
N ALA A 43 6.90 14.61 -1.61
CA ALA A 43 5.45 14.41 -1.64
C ALA A 43 4.84 15.02 -2.92
N SER A 44 5.22 16.24 -3.31
CA SER A 44 4.70 16.91 -4.51
C SER A 44 4.94 16.10 -5.78
N ILE A 45 6.15 15.54 -5.94
CA ILE A 45 6.52 14.67 -7.08
C ILE A 45 5.67 13.40 -7.06
N ARG A 46 5.54 12.76 -5.89
CA ARG A 46 4.75 11.53 -5.76
C ARG A 46 3.27 11.76 -6.08
N ARG A 47 2.70 12.90 -5.66
CA ARG A 47 1.32 13.27 -6.01
C ARG A 47 1.11 13.42 -7.52
N LYS A 48 2.07 14.02 -8.22
CA LYS A 48 2.06 14.13 -9.69
C LYS A 48 2.18 12.77 -10.38
N MET A 49 3.07 11.89 -9.90
CA MET A 49 3.23 10.53 -10.47
C MET A 49 1.96 9.70 -10.39
N TYR A 50 1.17 9.85 -9.31
CA TYR A 50 -0.10 9.15 -9.14
C TYR A 50 -1.31 9.92 -9.68
N ASN A 51 -1.10 11.04 -10.36
CA ASN A 51 -2.16 11.86 -10.96
C ASN A 51 -3.33 12.18 -10.01
N ILE A 52 -2.99 12.54 -8.76
CA ILE A 52 -3.98 12.72 -7.66
C ILE A 52 -4.97 13.86 -7.93
N GLU A 53 -4.60 14.83 -8.75
CA GLU A 53 -5.44 15.98 -9.08
C GLU A 53 -6.50 15.67 -10.17
N SER A 54 -6.53 14.44 -10.69
CA SER A 54 -7.50 14.03 -11.72
C SER A 54 -8.88 13.69 -11.16
N GLU A 55 -9.91 13.88 -11.99
CA GLU A 55 -11.30 13.48 -11.66
C GLU A 55 -11.42 11.97 -11.41
N ASP A 56 -10.66 11.15 -12.16
CA ASP A 56 -10.62 9.70 -11.98
C ASP A 56 -10.15 9.31 -10.57
N TRP A 57 -9.16 10.05 -10.03
CA TRP A 57 -8.70 9.83 -8.67
C TRP A 57 -9.77 10.19 -7.64
N LEU A 58 -10.47 11.32 -7.84
CA LEU A 58 -11.59 11.72 -6.97
C LEU A 58 -12.72 10.68 -6.96
N ASN A 59 -13.04 10.13 -8.13
CA ASN A 59 -14.06 9.08 -8.27
C ASN A 59 -13.65 7.74 -7.64
N SER A 60 -12.35 7.50 -7.45
CA SER A 60 -11.84 6.30 -6.78
C SER A 60 -11.95 6.36 -5.25
N LEU A 61 -12.24 7.54 -4.68
CA LEU A 61 -12.32 7.70 -3.23
C LEU A 61 -13.56 6.99 -2.66
N PRO A 62 -13.43 6.28 -1.54
CA PRO A 62 -14.57 5.64 -0.90
C PRO A 62 -15.51 6.69 -0.28
N GLU A 63 -16.82 6.49 -0.45
CA GLU A 63 -17.85 7.33 0.14
C GLU A 63 -17.98 7.11 1.65
N LEU A 64 -18.26 8.19 2.39
CA LEU A 64 -18.34 8.17 3.85
C LEU A 64 -19.41 7.20 4.38
N GLU A 65 -20.55 7.10 3.72
CA GLU A 65 -21.65 6.22 4.10
C GLU A 65 -21.22 4.75 4.06
N LYS A 66 -20.62 4.33 2.93
CA LYS A 66 -20.06 2.99 2.72
C LYS A 66 -18.99 2.64 3.76
N ILE A 67 -18.16 3.61 4.13
CA ILE A 67 -17.13 3.42 5.18
C ILE A 67 -17.78 3.21 6.55
N SER A 68 -18.82 3.98 6.88
CA SER A 68 -19.50 3.89 8.17
C SER A 68 -20.21 2.54 8.35
N GLU A 69 -20.84 2.02 7.30
CA GLU A 69 -21.48 0.70 7.27
C GLU A 69 -20.44 -0.41 7.41
N THR A 70 -19.34 -0.33 6.66
CA THR A 70 -18.24 -1.31 6.78
C THR A 70 -17.66 -1.37 8.19
N ARG A 71 -17.56 -0.22 8.88
CA ARG A 71 -17.09 -0.17 10.27
C ARG A 71 -18.08 -0.80 11.24
N LYS A 72 -19.38 -0.57 11.07
CA LYS A 72 -20.45 -1.17 11.90
C LYS A 72 -20.46 -2.69 11.74
N ASN A 73 -20.44 -3.19 10.51
CA ASN A 73 -20.45 -4.62 10.23
C ASN A 73 -19.24 -5.32 10.89
N ARG A 74 -18.04 -4.72 10.83
CA ARG A 74 -16.86 -5.28 11.49
C ARG A 74 -16.95 -5.29 13.03
N SER A 75 -17.61 -4.31 13.64
CA SER A 75 -17.84 -4.31 15.10
C SER A 75 -18.92 -5.28 15.57
N GLU A 76 -19.78 -5.75 14.67
CA GLU A 76 -20.82 -6.74 14.97
C GLU A 76 -20.31 -8.19 14.79
N GLU A 77 -19.20 -8.38 14.06
CA GLU A 77 -18.52 -9.66 13.87
C GLU A 77 -17.49 -10.00 14.98
N GLU A 78 -17.12 -9.03 15.82
CA GLU A 78 -16.26 -9.19 17.02
C GLU A 78 -17.09 -9.51 18.28
#